data_AF-A0A2V8EHB8-F1
#
_entry.id   AF-A0A2V8EHB8-F1
#
_cell.length_a   1.000
_cell.length_b   1.000
_cell.length_c   1.000
_cell.angle_alpha   90.00
_cell.angle_beta   90.00
_cell.angle_gamma   90.00
#
_symmetry.space_group_name_H-M   'P 1'
#
loop_
_entity.id
_entity.type
_entity.pdbx_description
1 polymer ?
#
loop_
_entity_poly.entity_id
_entity_poly.type
_entity_poly.pdbx_seq_one_letter_code
_entity_poly.pdbx_strand_id
1 'polypeptide(L)'
;MAALWVGHLRLQRAGLADAAWPLVAGALAVFYANVGGGAAARRSAIAWMIGSWGARLGVYWVWDRVLSRPREPHRREPLLAFERKALVALFFSLPAIFAAIDPETTLGMRELAASALWLVGFAGETTADRQLVRWRRANNEGACTSGVWRYVPHAHDVFELVTWGAHALFAAASPFGWIAIACPAAAAYQAWNGTRHAQLRRL
;
A
#
# COMPACT_ATOMS: atom_id res chain seq x y z
N MET A 1 -11.08 1.52 -12.01
CA MET A 1 -12.01 1.72 -10.90
C MET A 1 -13.47 1.52 -11.30
N ALA A 2 -13.95 2.10 -12.40
CA ALA A 2 -15.30 1.84 -12.94
C ALA A 2 -15.68 0.34 -13.07
N ALA A 3 -14.77 -0.52 -13.54
CA ALA A 3 -15.03 -1.97 -13.60
C ALA A 3 -15.22 -2.60 -12.21
N LEU A 4 -14.45 -2.16 -11.20
CA LEU A 4 -14.63 -2.59 -9.81
C LEU A 4 -15.94 -2.08 -9.23
N TRP A 5 -16.39 -0.87 -9.61
CA TRP A 5 -17.71 -0.35 -9.24
C TRP A 5 -18.84 -1.20 -9.83
N VAL A 6 -18.76 -1.59 -11.10
CA VAL A 6 -19.71 -2.53 -11.71
C VAL A 6 -19.67 -3.88 -10.97
N GLY A 7 -18.48 -4.36 -10.62
CA GLY A 7 -18.31 -5.55 -9.78
C GLY A 7 -18.99 -5.42 -8.41
N HIS A 8 -18.84 -4.27 -7.73
CA HIS A 8 -19.52 -3.94 -6.47
C HIS A 8 -21.04 -4.04 -6.58
N LEU A 9 -21.62 -3.47 -7.66
CA LEU A 9 -23.06 -3.54 -7.89
C LEU A 9 -23.57 -4.98 -8.05
N ARG A 10 -22.77 -5.88 -8.63
CA ARG A 10 -23.09 -7.31 -8.78
C ARG A 10 -22.87 -8.11 -7.51
N LEU A 11 -21.80 -7.81 -6.78
CA LEU A 11 -21.42 -8.52 -5.56
C LEU A 11 -22.29 -8.14 -4.36
N GLN A 12 -22.89 -6.94 -4.37
CA GLN A 12 -23.70 -6.38 -3.28
C GLN A 12 -22.96 -6.38 -1.94
N ARG A 13 -21.67 -6.02 -1.95
CA ARG A 13 -20.79 -6.02 -0.77
C ARG A 13 -20.05 -4.71 -0.69
N ALA A 14 -20.25 -3.95 0.38
CA ALA A 14 -19.59 -2.66 0.58
C ALA A 14 -18.12 -2.79 0.96
N GLY A 15 -17.37 -1.70 0.78
CA GLY A 15 -15.95 -1.59 1.15
C GLY A 15 -14.99 -2.06 0.05
N LEU A 16 -15.49 -2.37 -1.15
CA LEU A 16 -14.64 -2.82 -2.26
C LEU A 16 -13.69 -1.71 -2.72
N ALA A 17 -14.14 -0.45 -2.72
CA ALA A 17 -13.29 0.69 -3.09
C ALA A 17 -12.09 0.83 -2.14
N ASP A 18 -12.34 0.75 -0.82
CA ASP A 18 -11.31 0.79 0.22
C ASP A 18 -10.38 -0.42 0.18
N ALA A 19 -10.90 -1.61 -0.15
CA ALA A 19 -10.10 -2.83 -0.19
C ALA A 19 -9.23 -2.95 -1.45
N ALA A 20 -9.70 -2.44 -2.59
CA ALA A 20 -9.06 -2.68 -3.89
C ALA A 20 -8.00 -1.64 -4.28
N TRP A 21 -7.98 -0.44 -3.67
CA TRP A 21 -7.03 0.60 -4.08
C TRP A 21 -5.54 0.20 -3.96
N PRO A 22 -5.08 -0.60 -2.96
CA PRO A 22 -3.69 -1.05 -2.91
C PRO A 22 -3.36 -1.98 -4.08
N LEU A 23 -4.31 -2.85 -4.50
CA LEU A 23 -4.15 -3.68 -5.69
C LEU A 23 -3.97 -2.83 -6.94
N VAL A 24 -4.76 -1.76 -7.06
CA VAL A 24 -4.67 -0.85 -8.21
C VAL A 24 -3.32 -0.11 -8.20
N ALA A 25 -2.84 0.37 -7.05
CA ALA A 25 -1.53 1.01 -6.95
C ALA A 25 -0.39 0.05 -7.34
N GLY A 26 -0.44 -1.20 -6.86
CA GLY A 26 0.51 -2.25 -7.26
C GLY A 26 0.43 -2.60 -8.76
N ALA A 27 -0.77 -2.72 -9.30
CA ALA A 27 -0.99 -2.99 -10.72
C ALA A 27 -0.50 -1.84 -11.61
N LEU A 28 -0.66 -0.59 -11.18
CA LEU A 28 -0.10 0.58 -11.87
C LEU A 28 1.42 0.53 -11.90
N ALA A 29 2.08 0.19 -10.79
CA ALA A 29 3.53 0.04 -10.77
C ALA A 29 4.04 -1.02 -11.75
N VAL A 30 3.37 -2.18 -11.81
CA VAL A 30 3.67 -3.24 -12.79
C VAL A 30 3.40 -2.75 -14.21
N PHE A 31 2.29 -2.05 -14.44
CA PHE A 31 1.96 -1.48 -15.75
C PHE A 31 3.04 -0.49 -16.22
N TYR A 32 3.50 0.42 -15.36
CA TYR A 32 4.56 1.36 -15.68
C TYR A 32 5.88 0.67 -16.01
N ALA A 33 6.22 -0.42 -15.34
CA ALA A 33 7.41 -1.19 -15.67
C ALA A 33 7.36 -1.88 -17.05
N ASN A 34 6.16 -2.16 -17.56
CA ASN A 34 5.99 -2.77 -18.89
C ASN A 34 5.97 -1.73 -20.02
N VAL A 35 5.41 -0.54 -19.76
CA VAL A 35 5.24 0.50 -20.78
C VAL A 35 6.36 1.55 -20.75
N GLY A 36 7.02 1.74 -19.60
CA GLY A 36 8.06 2.75 -19.42
C GLY A 36 9.35 2.41 -20.18
N GLY A 37 9.95 3.40 -20.84
CA GLY A 37 11.17 3.25 -21.64
C GLY A 37 12.48 3.28 -20.84
N GLY A 38 12.42 3.37 -19.51
CA GLY A 38 13.59 3.41 -18.65
C GLY A 38 14.31 2.06 -18.49
N ALA A 39 15.36 2.07 -17.67
CA ALA A 39 16.20 0.90 -17.43
C ALA A 39 15.41 -0.28 -16.83
N ALA A 40 15.62 -1.48 -17.37
CA ALA A 40 14.90 -2.69 -16.97
C ALA A 40 15.08 -3.00 -15.47
N ALA A 41 16.31 -2.94 -14.96
CA ALA A 41 16.59 -3.22 -13.55
C ALA A 41 15.81 -2.30 -12.60
N ARG A 42 15.79 -0.99 -12.91
CA ARG A 42 15.14 0.05 -12.10
C ARG A 42 13.62 -0.08 -12.10
N ARG A 43 13.02 -0.18 -13.30
CA ARG A 43 11.57 -0.30 -13.45
C ARG A 43 11.04 -1.62 -12.87
N SER A 44 11.78 -2.72 -13.01
CA SER A 44 11.41 -4.01 -12.41
C SER A 44 11.55 -4.01 -10.89
N ALA A 45 12.60 -3.39 -10.34
CA ALA A 45 12.80 -3.31 -8.89
C ALA A 45 11.68 -2.53 -8.20
N ILE A 46 11.34 -1.31 -8.68
CA ILE A 46 10.28 -0.51 -8.06
C ILE A 46 8.89 -1.16 -8.24
N ALA A 47 8.65 -1.82 -9.39
CA ALA A 47 7.41 -2.56 -9.61
C ALA A 47 7.29 -3.76 -8.68
N TRP A 48 8.39 -4.43 -8.36
CA TRP A 48 8.39 -5.48 -7.34
C TRP A 48 8.07 -4.92 -5.95
N MET A 49 8.70 -3.81 -5.58
CA MET A 49 8.51 -3.19 -4.26
C MET A 49 7.06 -2.76 -4.02
N ILE A 50 6.48 -1.98 -4.94
CA ILE A 50 5.10 -1.47 -4.83
C ILE A 50 4.09 -2.57 -5.18
N GLY A 51 4.38 -3.42 -6.17
CA GLY A 51 3.52 -4.51 -6.60
C GLY A 51 3.31 -5.56 -5.52
N SER A 52 4.37 -6.02 -4.87
CA SER A 52 4.27 -7.00 -3.78
C SER A 52 3.59 -6.41 -2.53
N TRP A 53 3.84 -5.13 -2.21
CA TRP A 53 3.10 -4.41 -1.16
C TRP A 53 1.60 -4.34 -1.47
N GLY A 54 1.25 -3.88 -2.67
CA GLY A 54 -0.15 -3.73 -3.11
C GLY A 54 -0.88 -5.08 -3.17
N ALA A 55 -0.22 -6.13 -3.68
CA ALA A 55 -0.76 -7.48 -3.70
C ALA A 55 -1.01 -8.02 -2.30
N ARG A 56 -0.04 -7.91 -1.38
CA ARG A 56 -0.16 -8.38 0.01
C ARG A 56 -1.35 -7.71 0.71
N LEU A 57 -1.38 -6.38 0.71
CA LEU A 57 -2.39 -5.62 1.46
C LEU A 57 -3.77 -5.75 0.81
N GLY A 58 -3.83 -5.61 -0.50
CA GLY A 58 -5.06 -5.61 -1.26
C GLY A 58 -5.76 -6.97 -1.31
N VAL A 59 -5.01 -8.07 -1.48
CA VAL A 59 -5.60 -9.43 -1.44
C VAL A 59 -6.19 -9.71 -0.06
N TYR A 60 -5.45 -9.37 0.99
CA TYR A 60 -5.91 -9.53 2.36
C TYR A 60 -7.18 -8.71 2.62
N TRP A 61 -7.21 -7.43 2.24
CA TRP A 61 -8.39 -6.58 2.47
C TRP A 61 -9.60 -6.99 1.65
N VAL A 62 -9.42 -7.41 0.39
CA VAL A 62 -10.54 -7.92 -0.41
C VAL A 62 -11.10 -9.20 0.22
N TRP A 63 -10.24 -10.11 0.66
CA TRP A 63 -10.68 -11.33 1.34
C TRP A 63 -11.41 -11.04 2.64
N ASP A 64 -10.78 -10.29 3.55
CA ASP A 64 -11.27 -10.06 4.91
C ASP A 64 -12.47 -9.10 4.95
N ARG A 65 -12.43 -7.99 4.20
CA ARG A 65 -13.42 -6.91 4.30
C ARG A 65 -14.56 -7.04 3.30
N VAL A 66 -14.35 -7.73 2.18
CA VAL A 66 -15.38 -7.85 1.12
C VAL A 66 -15.90 -9.28 1.07
N LEU A 67 -15.04 -10.27 0.86
CA LEU A 67 -15.45 -11.65 0.59
C LEU A 67 -15.88 -12.43 1.83
N SER A 68 -15.32 -12.12 2.99
CA SER A 68 -15.68 -12.79 4.26
C SER A 68 -16.88 -12.15 4.96
N ARG A 69 -17.36 -11.00 4.48
CA ARG A 69 -18.52 -10.28 5.06
C ARG A 69 -19.84 -10.65 4.37
N PRO A 70 -20.99 -10.56 5.07
CA PRO A 70 -22.31 -10.74 4.48
C PRO A 70 -22.57 -9.75 3.34
N ARG A 71 -23.50 -10.09 2.44
CA ARG A 71 -23.97 -9.14 1.43
C ARG A 71 -24.73 -8.00 2.11
N GLU A 72 -24.48 -6.78 1.67
CA GLU A 72 -25.11 -5.54 2.13
C GLU A 72 -25.81 -4.83 0.95
N PRO A 73 -26.93 -5.37 0.41
CA PRO A 73 -27.57 -4.85 -0.81
C PRO A 73 -28.06 -3.40 -0.71
N HIS A 74 -28.34 -2.93 0.51
CA HIS A 74 -28.77 -1.55 0.80
C HIS A 74 -27.60 -0.56 0.88
N ARG A 75 -26.35 -1.03 1.00
CA ARG A 75 -25.18 -0.17 1.16
C ARG A 75 -24.42 -0.04 -0.17
N ARG A 76 -24.89 0.88 -1.00
CA ARG A 76 -24.27 1.16 -2.30
C ARG A 76 -23.26 2.29 -2.19
N GLU A 77 -22.02 2.00 -2.54
CA GLU A 77 -20.99 3.02 -2.70
C GLU A 77 -21.17 3.72 -4.06
N PRO A 78 -21.18 5.07 -4.09
CA PRO A 78 -21.28 5.81 -5.34
C PRO A 78 -20.01 5.63 -6.18
N LEU A 79 -20.11 5.78 -7.51
CA LEU A 79 -18.95 5.75 -8.40
C LEU A 79 -17.86 6.75 -7.95
N LEU A 80 -18.26 7.90 -7.43
CA LEU A 80 -17.35 8.91 -6.90
C LEU A 80 -16.44 8.38 -5.78
N ALA A 81 -16.88 7.42 -4.97
CA ALA A 81 -16.04 6.80 -3.95
C ALA A 81 -14.90 5.99 -4.58
N PHE A 82 -15.18 5.27 -5.66
CA PHE A 82 -14.19 4.51 -6.42
C PHE A 82 -13.21 5.44 -7.15
N GLU A 83 -13.69 6.53 -7.76
CA GLU A 83 -12.82 7.48 -8.46
C GLU A 83 -11.89 8.23 -7.50
N ARG A 84 -12.36 8.59 -6.29
CA ARG A 84 -11.48 9.14 -5.25
C ARG A 84 -10.36 8.15 -4.89
N LYS A 85 -10.65 6.85 -4.85
CA LYS A 85 -9.64 5.81 -4.62
C LYS A 85 -8.73 5.58 -5.82
N ALA A 86 -9.19 5.84 -7.04
CA ALA A 86 -8.35 5.86 -8.23
C ALA A 86 -7.25 6.91 -8.08
N LEU A 87 -7.62 8.12 -7.63
CA LEU A 87 -6.68 9.22 -7.41
C LEU A 87 -5.66 8.88 -6.31
N VAL A 88 -6.09 8.24 -5.23
CA VAL A 88 -5.18 7.76 -4.18
C VAL A 88 -4.21 6.71 -4.73
N ALA A 89 -4.71 5.73 -5.49
CA ALA A 89 -3.85 4.71 -6.10
C ALA A 89 -2.84 5.31 -7.09
N LEU A 90 -3.28 6.28 -7.90
CA LEU A 90 -2.40 7.01 -8.82
C LEU A 90 -1.32 7.78 -8.05
N PHE A 91 -1.70 8.52 -7.02
CA PHE A 91 -0.78 9.27 -6.17
C PHE A 91 0.29 8.35 -5.55
N PHE A 92 -0.11 7.23 -4.95
CA PHE A 92 0.83 6.28 -4.35
C PHE A 92 1.64 5.46 -5.38
N SER A 93 1.28 5.54 -6.66
CA SER A 93 2.05 4.93 -7.75
C SER A 93 3.11 5.87 -8.38
N LEU A 94 3.15 7.14 -7.97
CA LEU A 94 4.12 8.14 -8.46
C LEU A 94 5.59 7.68 -8.39
N PRO A 95 6.07 7.02 -7.30
CA PRO A 95 7.46 6.57 -7.25
C PRO A 95 7.80 5.60 -8.39
N ALA A 96 6.86 4.74 -8.78
CA ALA A 96 7.04 3.82 -9.90
C ALA A 96 7.09 4.53 -11.26
N ILE A 97 6.31 5.61 -11.46
CA ILE A 97 6.35 6.38 -12.71
C ILE A 97 7.75 6.96 -12.92
N PHE A 98 8.30 7.64 -11.92
CA PHE A 98 9.61 8.29 -12.05
C PHE A 98 10.74 7.29 -12.29
N ALA A 99 10.72 6.17 -11.57
CA ALA A 99 11.70 5.10 -11.77
C ALA A 99 11.52 4.34 -13.10
N ALA A 100 10.31 4.30 -13.67
CA ALA A 100 10.03 3.61 -14.92
C ALA A 100 10.46 4.37 -16.19
N ILE A 101 10.64 5.69 -16.10
CA ILE A 101 11.07 6.55 -17.22
C ILE A 101 12.55 6.88 -17.20
N ASP A 102 13.25 6.53 -16.14
CA ASP A 102 14.66 6.85 -15.94
C ASP A 102 15.57 5.89 -16.76
N PRO A 103 16.36 6.42 -17.72
CA PRO A 103 17.17 5.61 -18.61
C PRO A 103 18.47 5.09 -17.96
N GLU A 104 18.83 5.54 -16.76
CA GLU A 104 20.07 5.13 -16.11
C GLU A 104 20.06 3.62 -15.81
N THR A 105 20.97 2.91 -16.48
CA THR A 105 21.00 1.44 -16.55
C THR A 105 21.42 0.77 -15.24
N THR A 106 22.19 1.48 -14.42
CA THR A 106 22.75 0.93 -13.19
C THR A 106 21.89 1.31 -11.98
N LEU A 107 21.80 0.40 -11.01
CA LEU A 107 21.25 0.72 -9.69
C LEU A 107 22.37 1.34 -8.86
N GLY A 108 22.22 2.62 -8.52
CA GLY A 108 23.14 3.30 -7.62
C GLY A 108 23.02 2.81 -6.18
N MET A 109 23.95 3.28 -5.34
CA MET A 109 23.95 3.00 -3.90
C MET A 109 22.66 3.48 -3.23
N ARG A 110 22.01 4.53 -3.75
CA ARG A 110 20.76 5.06 -3.20
C ARG A 110 19.61 4.09 -3.40
N GLU A 111 19.49 3.51 -4.59
CA GLU A 111 18.48 2.52 -4.93
C GLU A 111 18.68 1.23 -4.13
N LEU A 112 19.94 0.79 -3.97
CA LEU A 112 20.25 -0.38 -3.13
C LEU A 112 19.89 -0.14 -1.66
N ALA A 113 20.25 1.03 -1.11
CA ALA A 113 19.88 1.41 0.25
C ALA A 113 18.36 1.51 0.42
N ALA A 114 17.66 2.06 -0.57
CA ALA A 114 16.21 2.13 -0.59
C ALA A 114 15.56 0.73 -0.65
N SER A 115 16.08 -0.19 -1.48
CA SER A 115 15.60 -1.57 -1.52
C SER A 115 15.83 -2.30 -0.19
N ALA A 116 16.97 -2.08 0.47
CA ALA A 116 17.22 -2.64 1.81
C ALA A 116 16.26 -2.06 2.86
N LEU A 117 16.01 -0.75 2.82
CA LEU A 117 15.04 -0.10 3.70
C LEU A 117 13.62 -0.61 3.47
N TRP A 118 13.25 -0.82 2.21
CA TRP A 118 11.97 -1.41 1.83
C TRP A 118 11.82 -2.83 2.37
N LEU A 119 12.86 -3.66 2.33
CA LEU A 119 12.81 -5.00 2.93
C LEU A 119 12.52 -4.94 4.44
N VAL A 120 13.14 -4.00 5.16
CA VAL A 120 12.88 -3.78 6.59
C VAL A 120 11.43 -3.34 6.82
N GLY A 121 10.95 -2.36 6.06
CA GLY A 121 9.57 -1.88 6.13
C GLY A 121 8.56 -3.00 5.84
N PHE A 122 8.72 -3.67 4.71
CA PHE A 122 7.81 -4.72 4.24
C PHE A 122 7.78 -5.94 5.19
N ALA A 123 8.95 -6.41 5.65
CA ALA A 123 9.03 -7.52 6.59
C ALA A 123 8.49 -7.14 7.98
N GLY A 124 8.79 -5.93 8.43
CA GLY A 124 8.28 -5.39 9.70
C GLY A 124 6.76 -5.27 9.70
N GLU A 125 6.19 -4.66 8.66
CA GLU A 125 4.73 -4.51 8.47
C GLU A 125 4.05 -5.88 8.45
N THR A 126 4.58 -6.81 7.64
CA THR A 126 4.05 -8.18 7.55
C THR A 126 4.09 -8.91 8.89
N THR A 127 5.15 -8.70 9.67
CA THR A 127 5.30 -9.32 10.99
C THR A 127 4.34 -8.72 12.00
N ALA A 128 4.21 -7.38 12.02
CA ALA A 128 3.29 -6.66 12.89
C ALA A 128 1.83 -7.07 12.62
N ASP A 129 1.42 -7.15 11.35
CA ASP A 129 0.09 -7.58 10.94
C ASP A 129 -0.23 -9.01 11.41
N ARG A 130 0.70 -9.94 11.18
CA ARG A 130 0.53 -11.34 11.61
C ARG A 130 0.41 -11.46 13.13
N GLN A 131 1.20 -10.68 13.88
CA GLN A 131 1.12 -10.64 15.33
C GLN A 131 -0.23 -10.08 15.81
N LEU A 132 -0.72 -9.01 15.19
CA LEU A 132 -2.00 -8.40 15.52
C LEU A 132 -3.18 -9.35 15.24
N VAL A 133 -3.17 -10.04 14.09
CA VAL A 133 -4.20 -11.03 13.76
C VAL A 133 -4.19 -12.19 14.77
N ARG A 134 -3.02 -12.71 15.15
CA ARG A 134 -2.90 -13.78 16.16
C ARG A 134 -3.38 -13.31 17.53
N TRP A 135 -2.99 -12.11 17.96
CA TRP A 135 -3.42 -11.52 19.22
C TRP A 135 -4.93 -11.49 19.35
N ARG A 136 -5.63 -11.05 18.29
CA ARG A 136 -7.09 -10.95 18.25
C ARG A 136 -7.78 -12.31 18.17
N ARG A 137 -7.23 -13.26 17.42
CA ARG A 137 -7.77 -14.64 17.36
C ARG A 137 -7.71 -15.35 18.71
N ALA A 138 -6.83 -14.92 19.61
CA ALA A 138 -6.77 -15.39 20.99
C ALA A 138 -7.74 -14.65 21.93
N ASN A 139 -8.70 -13.88 21.39
CA ASN A 139 -9.68 -13.08 22.14
C ASN A 139 -9.05 -12.10 23.16
N ASN A 140 -7.84 -11.64 22.91
CA ASN A 140 -7.24 -10.59 23.73
C ASN A 140 -7.86 -9.22 23.40
N GLU A 141 -8.11 -8.42 24.43
CA GLU A 141 -8.62 -7.06 24.30
C GLU A 141 -7.49 -6.02 24.33
N GLY A 142 -7.79 -4.80 23.90
CA GLY A 142 -6.86 -3.68 23.98
C GLY A 142 -5.72 -3.70 22.96
N ALA A 143 -4.63 -3.00 23.29
CA ALA A 143 -3.47 -2.88 22.41
C ALA A 143 -2.68 -4.19 22.35
N CYS A 144 -2.20 -4.55 21.14
CA CYS A 144 -1.30 -5.69 20.99
C CYS A 144 0.01 -5.40 21.73
N THR A 145 0.46 -6.32 22.58
CA THR A 145 1.72 -6.20 23.34
C THR A 145 2.72 -7.30 22.97
N SER A 146 2.45 -8.06 21.90
CA SER A 146 3.26 -9.20 21.48
C SER A 146 4.30 -8.83 20.42
N GLY A 147 5.49 -9.45 20.52
CA GLY A 147 6.54 -9.33 19.50
C GLY A 147 6.98 -7.89 19.25
N VAL A 148 6.87 -7.42 18.01
CA VAL A 148 7.35 -6.09 17.61
C VAL A 148 6.53 -4.97 18.26
N TRP A 149 5.26 -5.24 18.55
CA TRP A 149 4.36 -4.28 19.22
C TRP A 149 4.81 -3.92 20.63
N ARG A 150 5.66 -4.73 21.28
CA ARG A 150 6.27 -4.42 22.57
C ARG A 150 7.29 -3.28 22.49
N TYR A 151 7.97 -3.15 21.36
CA TYR A 151 9.09 -2.22 21.17
C TYR A 151 8.68 -1.00 20.34
N VAL A 152 7.77 -1.19 19.38
CA VAL A 152 7.32 -0.15 18.46
C VAL A 152 5.83 0.09 18.69
N PRO A 153 5.44 1.13 19.45
CA PRO A 153 4.07 1.58 19.47
C PRO A 153 3.60 1.90 18.06
N HIS A 154 2.40 1.45 17.70
CA HIS A 154 1.84 1.66 16.36
C HIS A 154 2.75 1.09 15.24
N ALA A 155 3.34 -0.09 15.50
CA ALA A 155 4.28 -0.77 14.60
C ALA A 155 3.84 -0.76 13.13
N HIS A 156 2.55 -0.99 12.86
CA HIS A 156 1.98 -0.91 11.51
C HIS A 156 2.31 0.42 10.81
N ASP A 157 1.96 1.56 11.44
CA ASP A 157 2.11 2.89 10.82
C ASP A 157 3.59 3.26 10.64
N VAL A 158 4.44 2.82 11.57
CA VAL A 158 5.90 3.01 11.47
C VAL A 158 6.46 2.26 10.27
N PHE A 159 6.18 0.96 10.13
CA PHE A 159 6.72 0.18 9.01
C PHE A 159 6.14 0.58 7.67
N GLU A 160 4.89 1.05 7.64
CA GLU A 160 4.32 1.64 6.44
C GLU A 160 5.05 2.93 6.06
N LEU A 161 5.37 3.80 7.02
CA LEU A 161 6.17 4.99 6.77
C LEU A 161 7.57 4.64 6.26
N VAL A 162 8.23 3.62 6.84
CA VAL A 162 9.51 3.10 6.34
C VAL A 162 9.39 2.62 4.89
N THR A 163 8.33 1.88 4.58
CA THR A 163 8.06 1.35 3.23
C THR A 163 7.86 2.49 2.23
N TRP A 164 7.04 3.49 2.53
CA TRP A 164 6.85 4.65 1.65
C TRP A 164 8.08 5.55 1.57
N GLY A 165 8.84 5.67 2.65
CA GLY A 165 10.13 6.36 2.67
C GLY A 165 11.13 5.69 1.75
N ALA A 166 11.17 4.36 1.74
CA ALA A 166 12.00 3.58 0.83
C ALA A 166 11.59 3.78 -0.64
N HIS A 167 10.31 3.75 -0.97
CA HIS A 167 9.85 4.05 -2.34
C HIS A 167 10.24 5.47 -2.78
N ALA A 168 10.08 6.47 -1.90
CA ALA A 168 10.47 7.84 -2.18
C ALA A 168 11.99 7.98 -2.37
N LEU A 169 12.80 7.33 -1.52
CA LEU A 169 14.26 7.33 -1.64
C LEU A 169 14.73 6.66 -2.94
N PHE A 170 14.08 5.55 -3.33
CA PHE A 170 14.35 4.87 -4.59
C PHE A 170 14.04 5.78 -5.78
N ALA A 171 12.84 6.38 -5.80
CA ALA A 171 12.42 7.26 -6.88
C ALA A 171 13.26 8.53 -6.93
N ALA A 172 13.75 9.07 -5.81
CA ALA A 172 14.57 10.28 -5.77
C ALA A 172 15.93 10.14 -6.49
N ALA A 173 16.35 8.93 -6.87
CA ALA A 173 17.47 8.71 -7.77
C ALA A 173 17.14 9.07 -9.24
N SER A 174 15.85 9.14 -9.60
CA SER A 174 15.36 9.43 -10.95
C SER A 174 15.00 10.90 -11.17
N PRO A 175 14.97 11.37 -12.42
CA PRO A 175 14.49 12.71 -12.76
C PRO A 175 13.09 12.97 -12.20
N PHE A 176 12.91 14.12 -11.55
CA PHE A 176 11.68 14.53 -10.84
C PHE A 176 11.23 13.61 -9.70
N GLY A 177 11.98 12.56 -9.39
CA GLY A 177 11.58 11.57 -8.40
C GLY A 177 11.57 12.07 -6.96
N TRP A 178 12.16 13.23 -6.68
CA TRP A 178 12.01 13.92 -5.38
C TRP A 178 10.55 14.23 -5.04
N ILE A 179 9.66 14.36 -6.04
CA ILE A 179 8.20 14.54 -5.84
C ILE A 179 7.61 13.34 -5.08
N ALA A 180 8.21 12.16 -5.19
CA ALA A 180 7.76 10.96 -4.49
C ALA A 180 7.78 11.10 -2.95
N ILE A 181 8.50 12.09 -2.39
CA ILE A 181 8.46 12.39 -0.95
C ILE A 181 7.06 12.76 -0.44
N ALA A 182 6.15 13.15 -1.35
CA ALA A 182 4.75 13.37 -1.03
C ALA A 182 4.06 12.09 -0.52
N CYS A 183 4.49 10.89 -0.96
CA CYS A 183 3.92 9.61 -0.54
C CYS A 183 4.14 9.32 0.96
N PRO A 184 5.38 9.29 1.49
CA PRO A 184 5.60 9.13 2.93
C PRO A 184 5.03 10.29 3.74
N ALA A 185 5.01 11.53 3.23
CA ALA A 185 4.34 12.64 3.90
C ALA A 185 2.83 12.40 4.06
N ALA A 186 2.16 11.90 3.02
CA ALA A 186 0.76 11.52 3.09
C ALA A 186 0.51 10.31 4.01
N ALA A 187 1.43 9.34 4.05
CA ALA A 187 1.35 8.22 4.99
C ALA A 187 1.49 8.70 6.45
N ALA A 188 2.46 9.57 6.74
CA ALA A 188 2.66 10.17 8.05
C ALA A 188 1.44 11.00 8.50
N TYR A 189 0.87 11.80 7.60
CA TYR A 189 -0.35 12.56 7.88
C TYR A 189 -1.54 11.67 8.24
N GLN A 190 -1.71 10.55 7.54
CA GLN A 190 -2.77 9.58 7.84
C GLN A 190 -2.58 8.90 9.20
N ALA A 191 -1.33 8.57 9.55
CA ALA A 191 -0.97 8.03 10.86
C ALA A 191 -1.27 9.03 11.98
N TRP A 192 -0.83 10.29 11.81
CA TRP A 192 -1.05 11.36 12.78
C TRP A 192 -2.54 11.61 13.09
N ASN A 193 -3.37 11.68 12.05
CA ASN A 193 -4.79 11.99 12.22
C ASN A 193 -5.64 10.81 12.75
N GLY A 194 -5.03 9.67 13.05
CA GLY A 194 -5.74 8.49 13.58
C GLY A 194 -6.82 7.92 12.64
N THR A 195 -6.88 8.37 11.39
CA THR A 195 -7.85 7.90 10.38
C THR A 195 -7.73 6.38 10.15
N ARG A 196 -6.53 5.81 10.31
CA ARG A 196 -6.30 4.35 10.27
C ARG A 196 -6.59 3.64 11.59
N HIS A 197 -6.32 4.27 12.74
CA HIS A 197 -6.69 3.70 14.05
C HIS A 197 -8.21 3.51 14.18
N ALA A 198 -9.02 4.39 13.58
CA ALA A 198 -10.47 4.21 13.50
C ALA A 198 -10.88 3.01 12.64
N GLN A 199 -10.13 2.69 11.58
CA GLN A 199 -10.37 1.50 10.76
C GLN A 199 -9.93 0.22 11.46
N LEU A 200 -8.83 0.24 12.22
CA LEU A 200 -8.34 -0.91 12.98
C LEU A 200 -9.16 -1.19 14.25
N ARG A 201 -9.81 -0.19 14.87
CA ARG A 201 -10.73 -0.38 16.02
C ARG A 201 -12.12 -0.92 15.63
N ARG A 202 -12.47 -0.89 14.33
CA ARG A 202 -13.69 -1.51 13.77
C ARG A 202 -13.46 -2.96 13.30
N LEU A 203 -12.29 -3.50 13.60
CA LEU A 203 -11.92 -4.91 13.50
C LEU A 203 -11.99 -5.52 14.89
#